data_AF-A0A1I7TUL7-F1
#
_entry.id   AF-A0A1I7TUL7-F1
#
_cell.length_a   1.000
_cell.length_b   1.000
_cell.length_c   1.000
_cell.angle_alpha   90.00
_cell.angle_beta   90.00
_cell.angle_gamma   90.00
#
_symmetry.space_group_name_H-M   'P 1'
#
loop_
_entity.id
_entity.type
_entity.pdbx_description
1 polymer ?
#
loop_
_entity_poly.entity_id
_entity_poly.type
_entity_poly.pdbx_seq_one_letter_code
_entity_poly.pdbx_strand_id
1 'polypeptide(L)'
;MSKNNFRSEIPESLNSLTINTSKFINYNQLIRLTARYITLDQSFLTNQELNMFLKSWMSCESHLDLKSIEIDIPLSKAVNEIMDLPHEVTKNGYKIKRCDGKEAKVTFGLWTRPYLYLSIN
;
A
#
# COMPACT_ATOMS: atom_id res chain seq x y z
N MET A 1 8.97 41.45 -14.35
CA MET A 1 9.01 40.70 -13.06
C MET A 1 7.81 39.76 -13.04
N SER A 2 8.01 38.45 -13.17
CA SER A 2 6.90 37.48 -13.13
C SER A 2 6.44 37.31 -11.69
N LYS A 3 5.17 37.60 -11.42
CA LYS A 3 4.50 37.19 -10.19
C LYS A 3 4.41 35.66 -10.20
N ASN A 4 5.30 35.00 -9.48
CA ASN A 4 5.10 33.62 -9.09
C ASN A 4 3.89 33.60 -8.15
N ASN A 5 2.71 33.37 -8.71
CA ASN A 5 1.51 33.04 -7.96
C ASN A 5 1.71 31.64 -7.35
N PHE A 6 2.46 31.57 -6.25
CA PHE A 6 2.50 30.39 -5.41
C PHE A 6 1.08 30.17 -4.89
N ARG A 7 0.34 29.25 -5.51
CA ARG A 7 -0.99 28.84 -5.05
C ARG A 7 -0.78 27.97 -3.82
N SER A 8 -0.91 28.59 -2.64
CA SER A 8 -0.84 27.94 -1.33
C SER A 8 -2.10 27.13 -0.99
N GLU A 9 -2.67 26.40 -1.94
CA GLU A 9 -3.78 25.49 -1.62
C GLU A 9 -3.18 24.26 -0.95
N ILE A 10 -3.50 24.06 0.33
CA ILE A 10 -3.11 22.85 1.08
C ILE A 10 -3.85 21.68 0.42
N PRO A 11 -3.15 20.61 -0.01
CA PRO A 11 -3.80 19.45 -0.58
C PRO A 11 -4.79 18.84 0.41
N GLU A 12 -6.01 18.52 -0.04
CA GLU A 12 -7.02 17.84 0.79
C GLU A 12 -6.53 16.49 1.33
N SER A 13 -5.63 15.82 0.59
CA SER A 13 -5.03 14.55 0.98
C SER A 13 -3.62 14.73 1.52
N LEU A 14 -3.27 14.04 2.62
CA LEU A 14 -1.89 13.94 3.08
C LEU A 14 -1.00 13.38 1.95
N ASN A 15 0.07 14.10 1.61
CA ASN A 15 0.95 13.64 0.53
C ASN A 15 1.67 12.35 0.95
N SER A 16 2.29 12.34 2.14
CA SER A 16 3.05 11.18 2.63
C SER A 16 2.82 10.97 4.12
N LEU A 17 2.72 9.70 4.53
CA LEU A 17 2.64 9.23 5.90
C LEU A 17 3.71 8.16 6.14
N THR A 18 4.59 8.39 7.10
CA THR A 18 5.60 7.39 7.52
C THR A 18 5.45 7.15 9.02
N ILE A 19 5.28 5.89 9.40
CA ILE A 19 5.18 5.45 10.80
C ILE A 19 6.22 4.36 11.04
N ASN A 20 7.31 4.71 11.74
CA ASN A 20 8.45 3.80 11.97
C ASN A 20 8.13 2.67 12.97
N THR A 21 7.09 2.82 13.79
CA THR A 21 6.67 1.82 14.78
C THR A 21 5.15 1.67 14.72
N SER A 22 4.69 1.04 13.66
CA SER A 22 3.26 0.90 13.32
C SER A 22 2.57 -0.28 14.00
N LYS A 23 3.14 -0.87 15.06
CA LYS A 23 2.56 -1.98 15.84
C LYS A 23 1.16 -1.71 16.37
N PHE A 24 0.80 -0.44 16.54
CA PHE A 24 -0.51 -0.01 17.03
C PHE A 24 -1.56 0.12 15.91
N ILE A 25 -1.15 0.04 14.64
CA ILE A 25 -2.05 0.09 13.48
C ILE A 25 -2.64 -1.31 13.26
N ASN A 26 -3.91 -1.46 13.55
CA ASN A 26 -4.69 -2.64 13.18
C ASN A 26 -5.32 -2.49 11.79
N TYR A 27 -5.94 -3.56 11.28
CA TYR A 27 -6.62 -3.54 9.99
C TYR A 27 -7.63 -2.40 9.84
N ASN A 28 -8.52 -2.18 10.82
CA ASN A 28 -9.54 -1.14 10.74
C ASN A 28 -8.95 0.27 10.63
N GLN A 29 -7.78 0.52 11.25
CA GLN A 29 -7.06 1.76 11.10
C GLN A 29 -6.40 1.85 9.73
N LEU A 30 -5.76 0.77 9.25
CA LEU A 30 -5.14 0.71 7.92
C LEU A 30 -6.12 1.10 6.81
N ILE A 31 -7.36 0.60 6.79
CA ILE A 31 -8.33 0.90 5.73
C ILE A 31 -8.72 2.39 5.72
N ARG A 32 -8.72 3.02 6.90
CA ARG A 32 -9.11 4.44 7.07
C ARG A 32 -7.96 5.42 6.84
N LEU A 33 -6.72 4.95 6.76
CA LEU A 33 -5.57 5.81 6.45
C LEU A 33 -5.74 6.40 5.05
N THR A 34 -5.50 7.70 4.94
CA THR A 34 -5.55 8.42 3.67
C THR A 34 -4.24 9.17 3.47
N ALA A 35 -3.44 8.71 2.52
CA ALA A 35 -2.28 9.43 1.99
C ALA A 35 -1.91 8.89 0.62
N ARG A 36 -1.16 9.66 -0.18
CA ARG A 36 -0.68 9.19 -1.49
C ARG A 36 0.49 8.20 -1.34
N TYR A 37 1.37 8.43 -0.37
CA TYR A 37 2.52 7.59 -0.10
C TYR A 37 2.49 7.15 1.37
N ILE A 38 2.42 5.85 1.63
CA ILE A 38 2.34 5.30 3.00
C ILE A 38 3.52 4.36 3.25
N THR A 39 4.17 4.50 4.40
CA THR A 39 5.20 3.57 4.88
C THR A 39 4.88 3.19 6.33
N LEU A 40 4.68 1.90 6.58
CA LEU A 40 4.37 1.34 7.89
C LEU A 40 5.45 0.33 8.29
N ASP A 41 6.45 0.81 9.04
CA ASP A 41 7.52 -0.04 9.54
C ASP A 41 7.12 -0.68 10.87
N GLN A 42 7.67 -1.86 11.14
CA GLN A 42 7.38 -2.68 12.31
C GLN A 42 5.89 -2.96 12.51
N SER A 43 5.16 -3.14 11.41
CA SER A 43 3.75 -3.50 11.41
C SER A 43 3.55 -4.90 12.01
N PHE A 44 2.43 -5.08 12.72
CA PHE A 44 1.96 -6.39 13.21
C PHE A 44 0.77 -6.94 12.41
N LEU A 45 0.49 -6.36 11.25
CA LEU A 45 -0.53 -6.85 10.34
C LEU A 45 -0.20 -8.27 9.87
N THR A 46 -1.19 -9.14 9.93
CA THR A 46 -1.10 -10.53 9.50
C THR A 46 -1.15 -10.65 7.97
N ASN A 47 -0.70 -11.78 7.44
CA ASN A 47 -0.83 -12.08 6.01
C ASN A 47 -2.28 -12.01 5.52
N GLN A 48 -3.23 -12.44 6.36
CA GLN A 48 -4.67 -12.36 6.08
C GLN A 48 -5.17 -10.91 6.01
N GLU A 49 -4.75 -10.04 6.93
CA GLU A 49 -5.11 -8.62 6.90
C GLU A 49 -4.50 -7.89 5.69
N LEU A 50 -3.28 -8.25 5.30
CA LEU A 50 -2.65 -7.73 4.09
C LEU A 50 -3.37 -8.21 2.81
N ASN A 51 -3.80 -9.47 2.77
CA ASN A 51 -4.64 -9.99 1.69
C ASN A 51 -5.99 -9.25 1.61
N MET A 52 -6.66 -9.04 2.75
CA MET A 52 -7.90 -8.26 2.82
C MET A 52 -7.70 -6.82 2.37
N PHE A 53 -6.59 -6.20 2.75
CA PHE A 53 -6.21 -4.87 2.29
C PHE A 53 -6.09 -4.81 0.76
N LEU A 54 -5.36 -5.74 0.15
CA LEU A 54 -5.22 -5.80 -1.31
C LEU A 54 -6.57 -6.00 -2.01
N LYS A 55 -7.44 -6.86 -1.46
CA LYS A 55 -8.81 -7.08 -1.96
C LYS A 55 -9.66 -5.81 -1.87
N SER A 56 -9.60 -5.09 -0.75
CA SER A 56 -10.28 -3.81 -0.55
C SER A 56 -9.79 -2.73 -1.52
N TRP A 57 -8.48 -2.69 -1.79
CA TRP A 57 -7.94 -1.80 -2.81
C TRP A 57 -8.46 -2.19 -4.20
N MET A 58 -8.47 -3.49 -4.54
CA MET A 58 -8.98 -3.98 -5.82
C MET A 58 -10.48 -3.70 -6.02
N SER A 59 -11.29 -3.72 -4.96
CA SER A 59 -12.73 -3.43 -5.00
C SER A 59 -13.07 -1.93 -4.97
N CYS A 60 -12.07 -1.04 -4.96
CA CYS A 60 -12.25 0.40 -4.83
C CYS A 60 -12.88 0.83 -3.48
N GLU A 61 -12.75 0.02 -2.43
CA GLU A 61 -13.32 0.30 -1.10
C GLU A 61 -12.38 1.13 -0.20
N SER A 62 -11.07 1.16 -0.51
CA SER A 62 -10.09 1.92 0.25
C SER A 62 -8.99 2.50 -0.62
N HIS A 63 -8.25 3.48 -0.07
CA HIS A 63 -6.99 3.97 -0.66
C HIS A 63 -7.11 4.46 -2.12
N LEU A 64 -8.18 5.21 -2.43
CA LEU A 64 -8.51 5.62 -3.80
C LEU A 64 -7.43 6.51 -4.46
N ASP A 65 -6.78 7.36 -3.66
CA ASP A 65 -5.72 8.30 -4.05
C ASP A 65 -4.30 7.78 -3.81
N LEU A 66 -4.17 6.52 -3.38
CA LEU A 66 -2.87 5.91 -3.11
C LEU A 66 -2.02 5.92 -4.39
N LYS A 67 -0.71 6.07 -4.20
CA LYS A 67 0.33 5.93 -5.23
C LYS A 67 1.29 4.80 -4.87
N SER A 68 1.67 4.70 -3.61
CA SER A 68 2.36 3.52 -3.10
C SER A 68 2.12 3.30 -1.61
N ILE A 69 2.22 2.04 -1.20
CA ILE A 69 2.27 1.65 0.20
C ILE A 69 3.35 0.59 0.42
N GLU A 70 4.11 0.76 1.49
CA GLU A 70 5.07 -0.19 2.00
C GLU A 70 4.67 -0.61 3.41
N ILE A 71 4.60 -1.91 3.67
CA ILE A 71 4.21 -2.46 4.96
C ILE A 71 5.13 -3.63 5.29
N ASP A 72 5.69 -3.63 6.50
CA ASP A 72 6.39 -4.81 7.02
C ASP A 72 5.44 -6.00 7.12
N ILE A 73 5.95 -7.18 6.75
CA ILE A 73 5.19 -8.43 6.77
C ILE A 73 5.83 -9.46 7.71
N PRO A 74 5.03 -10.38 8.29
CA PRO A 74 5.57 -11.50 9.05
C PRO A 74 6.54 -12.36 8.23
N LEU A 75 7.61 -12.86 8.84
CA LEU A 75 8.55 -13.76 8.17
C LEU A 75 7.91 -15.16 8.02
N SER A 76 8.07 -15.77 6.83
CA SER A 76 7.59 -17.10 6.39
C SER A 76 6.23 -17.14 5.67
N LYS A 77 6.19 -17.83 4.51
CA LYS A 77 5.01 -18.12 3.65
C LYS A 77 4.08 -16.95 3.27
N ALA A 78 4.44 -15.73 3.66
CA ALA A 78 3.65 -14.52 3.49
C ALA A 78 3.21 -14.28 2.05
N VAL A 79 4.08 -14.53 1.07
CA VAL A 79 3.76 -14.27 -0.34
C VAL A 79 2.52 -15.04 -0.81
N ASN A 80 2.45 -16.35 -0.53
CA ASN A 80 1.34 -17.17 -1.02
C ASN A 80 0.01 -16.83 -0.32
N GLU A 81 0.05 -16.55 0.98
CA GLU A 81 -1.15 -16.18 1.74
C GLU A 81 -1.64 -14.78 1.38
N ILE A 82 -0.73 -13.83 1.20
CA ILE A 82 -1.05 -12.45 0.82
C ILE A 82 -1.58 -12.39 -0.61
N MET A 83 -0.98 -13.16 -1.53
CA MET A 83 -1.34 -13.18 -2.94
C MET A 83 -2.46 -14.16 -3.29
N ASP A 84 -3.21 -14.68 -2.32
CA ASP A 84 -4.45 -15.43 -2.53
C ASP A 84 -5.60 -14.51 -3.00
N LEU A 85 -5.45 -14.00 -4.22
CA LEU A 85 -6.32 -13.06 -4.93
C LEU A 85 -6.04 -13.10 -6.44
N PRO A 86 -6.92 -12.60 -7.32
CA PRO A 86 -6.66 -12.53 -8.75
C PRO A 86 -5.44 -11.67 -9.09
N HIS A 87 -4.42 -12.26 -9.70
CA HIS A 87 -3.18 -11.58 -10.07
C HIS A 87 -2.55 -12.18 -11.33
N GLU A 88 -1.68 -11.39 -11.97
CA GLU A 88 -0.76 -11.84 -13.00
C GLU A 88 0.66 -11.90 -12.41
N VAL A 89 1.39 -12.99 -12.67
CA VAL A 89 2.80 -13.12 -12.28
C VAL A 89 3.68 -12.45 -13.31
N THR A 90 4.59 -11.59 -12.86
CA THR A 90 5.53 -10.85 -13.72
C THR A 90 6.97 -11.19 -13.36
N LYS A 91 7.93 -10.77 -14.18
CA LYS A 91 9.38 -10.96 -13.92
C LYS A 91 9.81 -10.42 -12.54
N ASN A 92 9.19 -9.35 -12.07
CA ASN A 92 9.64 -8.59 -10.90
C ASN A 92 8.55 -8.47 -9.82
N GLY A 93 7.65 -9.45 -9.70
CA GLY A 93 6.56 -9.47 -8.71
C GLY A 93 5.20 -9.79 -9.33
N TYR A 94 4.15 -9.20 -8.81
CA TYR A 94 2.78 -9.48 -9.21
C TYR A 94 2.09 -8.23 -9.70
N LYS A 95 1.13 -8.40 -10.61
CA LYS A 95 0.28 -7.33 -11.09
C LYS A 95 -1.16 -7.62 -10.68
N ILE A 96 -1.80 -6.64 -10.06
CA ILE A 96 -3.21 -6.70 -9.66
C ILE A 96 -3.97 -5.56 -10.33
N LYS A 97 -5.27 -5.80 -10.57
CA LYS A 97 -6.16 -4.84 -11.24
C LYS A 97 -7.26 -4.41 -10.29
N ARG A 98 -7.54 -3.12 -10.26
CA ARG A 98 -8.62 -2.50 -9.51
C ARG A 98 -9.90 -2.41 -10.35
N CYS A 99 -11.04 -2.31 -9.68
CA CYS A 99 -12.37 -2.28 -10.27
C CYS A 99 -12.55 -1.17 -11.33
N ASP A 100 -11.85 -0.05 -11.15
CA ASP A 100 -11.85 1.11 -12.05
C ASP A 100 -10.84 0.98 -13.21
N GLY A 101 -10.19 -0.17 -13.34
CA GLY A 101 -9.22 -0.43 -14.40
C GLY A 101 -7.79 -0.03 -14.06
N LYS A 102 -7.52 0.62 -12.93
CA LYS A 102 -6.14 0.91 -12.50
C LYS A 102 -5.38 -0.37 -12.20
N GLU A 103 -4.07 -0.31 -12.40
CA GLU A 103 -3.18 -1.44 -12.19
C GLU A 103 -2.14 -1.10 -11.15
N ALA A 104 -1.80 -2.07 -10.31
CA ALA A 104 -0.71 -1.95 -9.35
C ALA A 104 0.24 -3.13 -9.46
N LYS A 105 1.51 -2.83 -9.17
CA LYS A 105 2.56 -3.81 -9.01
C LYS A 105 2.74 -4.09 -7.51
N VAL A 106 2.74 -5.36 -7.14
CA VAL A 106 3.03 -5.84 -5.78
C VAL A 106 4.36 -6.57 -5.79
N THR A 107 5.29 -6.17 -4.92
CA THR A 107 6.61 -6.78 -4.77
C THR A 107 6.92 -7.07 -3.31
N PHE A 108 7.84 -8.01 -3.07
CA PHE A 108 8.23 -8.41 -1.73
C PHE A 108 9.75 -8.30 -1.58
N GLY A 109 10.22 -7.57 -0.57
CA GLY A 109 11.59 -7.68 -0.07
C GLY A 109 11.61 -8.70 1.07
N LEU A 110 12.55 -9.65 1.08
CA LEU A 110 12.54 -10.77 2.06
C LEU A 110 13.85 -10.93 2.85
N TRP A 111 14.82 -10.04 2.67
CA TRP A 111 16.21 -10.29 3.12
C TRP A 111 16.55 -9.71 4.49
N THR A 112 16.35 -8.40 4.70
CA THR A 112 16.73 -7.72 5.96
C THR A 112 15.53 -7.31 6.78
N ARG A 113 14.53 -6.74 6.11
CA ARG A 113 13.23 -6.38 6.64
C ARG A 113 12.19 -6.88 5.64
N PRO A 114 11.43 -7.95 5.95
CA PRO A 114 10.42 -8.42 5.05
C PRO A 114 9.32 -7.37 4.89
N TYR A 115 9.00 -7.00 3.65
CA TYR A 115 7.94 -6.03 3.38
C TYR A 115 7.16 -6.41 2.12
N LEU A 116 5.92 -5.96 2.08
CA LEU A 116 5.10 -5.82 0.89
C LEU A 116 5.23 -4.38 0.40
N TYR A 117 5.42 -4.21 -0.90
CA TYR A 117 5.37 -2.92 -1.57
C TYR A 117 4.36 -2.97 -2.71
N LEU A 118 3.34 -2.13 -2.63
CA LEU A 118 2.37 -1.90 -3.69
C LEU A 118 2.63 -0.53 -4.32
N SER A 119 2.73 -0.49 -5.65
CA SER A 119 2.93 0.74 -6.43
C SER A 119 1.94 0.79 -7.57
N ILE A 120 1.26 1.92 -7.73
CA ILE A 120 0.22 2.11 -8.74
C ILE A 120 0.84 2.80 -9.96
N ASN A 121 0.58 2.24 -11.15
CA ASN A 121 1.09 2.76 -12.42
C ASN A 121 0.27 3.95 -12.92
#